data_AF-A0A8T4TTD2-F1
#
_entry.id   AF-A0A8T4TTD2-F1
#
_cell.length_a   1.000
_cell.length_b   1.000
_cell.length_c   1.000
_cell.angle_alpha   90.00
_cell.angle_beta   90.00
_cell.angle_gamma   90.00
#
_symmetry.space_group_name_H-M   'P 1'
#
loop_
_entity.id
_entity.type
_entity.pdbx_description
1 polymer ?
#
loop_
_entity_poly.entity_id
_entity_poly.type
_entity_poly.pdbx_seq_one_letter_code
_entity_poly.pdbx_strand_id
1 'polypeptide(L)'
;MSLPLIQETVQEFKVPNIKYEENIDISTYQGYKKKLEKQGYRFIGEHSAVKICEWTAKSLKNQGHCYKQKFYGIRSHRCGQLSVAVNFCDKSCTYCWRERNNFPFTKIDNPKELLAKIPEHQFKLLSGYGGNQDINKDKWNQIKEISHFAISLTGENLYYPKINELIREIKTQGKTSFVVTHGGFPEAMEKLEPPTQLYLSMDTVDEENFKEIQRPIHKDAWNRWLKSLDALRNIRNKTRTVIRYTLIKGLNDVNHKNIADLFERGDPHFIEIKSYIHVGASRENLQRKNMSTIEEVRDFAKEIEKRCSYKIIDEHIPSRVVLMAKEDYPWRIIKFDD
;
A
#
# COMPACT_ATOMS: atom_id res chain seq x y z
N MET A 1 -22.82 19.34 15.05
CA MET A 1 -23.86 18.30 14.96
C MET A 1 -23.16 16.96 15.00
N SER A 2 -23.41 16.16 16.03
CA SER A 2 -22.99 14.76 16.09
C SER A 2 -23.79 14.00 15.02
N LEU A 3 -23.09 13.39 14.07
CA LEU A 3 -23.71 12.42 13.15
C LEU A 3 -23.81 11.09 13.89
N PRO A 4 -24.96 10.40 13.86
CA PRO A 4 -25.06 9.07 14.44
C PRO A 4 -24.00 8.17 13.77
N LEU A 5 -23.16 7.55 14.59
CA LEU A 5 -22.26 6.48 14.16
C LEU A 5 -23.13 5.42 13.48
N ILE A 6 -22.82 5.07 12.23
CA ILE A 6 -23.39 3.87 11.62
C ILE A 6 -22.77 2.67 12.37
N GLN A 7 -23.37 2.31 13.50
CA GLN A 7 -23.09 1.07 14.24
C GLN A 7 -23.52 -0.17 13.42
N GLU A 8 -24.28 0.03 12.35
CA GLU A 8 -24.69 -1.01 11.42
C GLU A 8 -23.86 -0.97 10.13
N THR A 9 -22.58 -1.35 10.21
CA THR A 9 -21.79 -1.60 9.00
C THR A 9 -21.47 -3.09 8.83
N VAL A 10 -22.31 -3.70 7.97
CA VAL A 10 -22.01 -4.75 6.98
C VAL A 10 -21.69 -6.15 7.51
N GLN A 11 -22.67 -7.05 7.33
CA GLN A 11 -22.66 -8.47 7.66
C GLN A 11 -21.53 -9.31 7.03
N GLU A 12 -20.76 -8.81 6.04
CA GLU A 12 -19.70 -9.60 5.40
C GLU A 12 -18.38 -9.65 6.20
N PHE A 13 -18.08 -8.59 6.97
CA PHE A 13 -16.87 -8.49 7.78
C PHE A 13 -17.24 -7.89 9.13
N LYS A 14 -17.08 -8.65 10.22
CA LYS A 14 -17.12 -8.09 11.57
C LYS A 14 -15.96 -7.12 11.70
N VAL A 15 -16.18 -5.86 11.32
CA VAL A 15 -15.28 -4.78 11.65
C VAL A 15 -15.15 -4.80 13.18
N PRO A 16 -13.94 -4.96 13.76
CA PRO A 16 -13.77 -4.99 15.21
C PRO A 16 -14.44 -3.76 15.84
N ASN A 17 -15.01 -3.92 17.04
CA ASN A 17 -15.56 -2.81 17.84
C ASN A 17 -14.46 -1.78 18.14
N ILE A 18 -14.20 -0.89 17.20
CA ILE A 18 -13.40 0.30 17.42
C ILE A 18 -14.30 1.25 18.19
N LYS A 19 -13.95 1.49 19.46
CA LYS A 19 -14.58 2.57 20.23
C LYS A 19 -14.15 3.88 19.59
N TYR A 20 -15.05 4.45 18.79
CA TYR A 20 -14.91 5.82 18.32
C TYR A 20 -15.08 6.75 19.53
N GLU A 21 -14.34 7.86 19.55
CA GLU A 21 -14.62 8.93 20.51
C GLU A 21 -16.06 9.39 20.31
N GLU A 22 -16.84 9.47 21.40
CA GLU A 22 -18.30 9.73 21.36
C GLU A 22 -18.66 11.09 20.73
N ASN A 23 -17.67 11.97 20.53
CA ASN A 23 -17.80 13.26 19.87
C ASN A 23 -16.74 13.42 18.77
N ILE A 24 -17.02 12.88 17.58
CA ILE A 24 -16.23 13.19 16.40
C ILE A 24 -16.50 14.62 15.98
N ASP A 25 -15.53 15.49 16.20
CA ASP A 25 -15.57 16.84 15.67
C ASP A 25 -15.41 16.80 14.14
N ILE A 26 -16.54 16.99 13.43
CA ILE A 26 -16.60 17.10 11.97
C ILE A 26 -15.64 18.20 11.47
N SER A 27 -15.43 19.26 12.24
CA SER A 27 -14.51 20.35 11.87
C SER A 27 -13.07 19.83 11.76
N THR A 28 -12.68 18.89 12.62
CA THR A 28 -11.37 18.24 12.61
C THR A 28 -11.20 17.37 11.37
N TYR A 29 -12.20 16.58 10.96
CA TYR A 29 -12.12 15.77 9.74
C TYR A 29 -12.03 16.65 8.48
N GLN A 30 -12.80 17.74 8.42
CA GLN A 30 -12.72 18.69 7.31
C GLN A 30 -11.35 19.39 7.26
N GLY A 31 -10.77 19.72 8.42
CA GLY A 31 -9.39 20.21 8.51
C GLY A 31 -8.38 19.21 7.96
N TYR A 32 -8.53 17.93 8.31
CA TYR A 32 -7.70 16.84 7.79
C TYR A 32 -7.81 16.69 6.27
N LYS A 33 -9.02 16.71 5.70
CA LYS A 33 -9.22 16.69 4.23
C LYS A 33 -8.51 17.85 3.54
N LYS A 34 -8.72 19.08 4.02
CA LYS A 34 -8.07 20.28 3.47
C LYS A 34 -6.54 20.18 3.52
N LYS A 35 -5.98 19.63 4.61
CA LYS A 35 -4.54 19.38 4.74
C LYS A 35 -4.06 18.39 3.67
N LEU A 36 -4.77 17.29 3.46
CA LEU A 36 -4.42 16.30 2.44
C LEU A 36 -4.58 16.84 1.01
N GLU A 37 -5.59 17.65 0.73
CA GLU A 37 -5.79 18.28 -0.58
C GLU A 37 -4.60 19.18 -0.97
N LYS A 38 -4.07 19.95 0.00
CA LYS A 38 -2.82 20.72 -0.15
C LYS A 38 -1.61 19.83 -0.44
N GLN A 39 -1.62 18.58 0.03
CA GLN A 39 -0.60 17.58 -0.26
C GLN A 39 -0.83 16.82 -1.58
N GLY A 40 -1.77 17.27 -2.42
CA GLY A 40 -2.06 16.70 -3.74
C GLY A 40 -3.05 15.54 -3.74
N TYR A 41 -3.81 15.35 -2.65
CA TYR A 41 -4.94 14.43 -2.64
C TYR A 41 -6.12 15.00 -3.42
N ARG A 42 -6.89 14.13 -4.05
CA ARG A 42 -8.23 14.44 -4.54
C ARG A 42 -9.19 13.41 -3.99
N PHE A 43 -10.06 13.85 -3.09
CA PHE A 43 -11.10 13.00 -2.53
C PHE A 43 -12.12 12.64 -3.59
N ILE A 44 -12.59 11.40 -3.53
CA ILE A 44 -13.71 10.89 -4.33
C ILE A 44 -14.70 10.33 -3.32
N GLY A 45 -15.86 10.99 -3.21
CA GLY A 45 -16.81 10.63 -2.16
C GLY A 45 -16.34 11.05 -0.77
N GLU A 46 -16.64 10.23 0.23
CA GLU A 46 -16.45 10.58 1.63
C GLU A 46 -15.07 10.18 2.17
N HIS A 47 -14.62 8.98 1.89
CA HIS A 47 -13.47 8.36 2.56
C HIS A 47 -12.44 7.80 1.59
N SER A 48 -12.69 7.92 0.29
CA SER A 48 -11.77 7.51 -0.76
C SER A 48 -11.03 8.70 -1.35
N ALA A 49 -9.80 8.48 -1.82
CA ALA A 49 -9.03 9.51 -2.51
C ALA A 49 -8.01 8.92 -3.48
N VAL A 50 -7.61 9.75 -4.43
CA VAL A 50 -6.50 9.49 -5.34
C VAL A 50 -5.40 10.51 -5.15
N LYS A 51 -4.18 10.14 -5.55
CA LYS A 51 -3.03 11.04 -5.62
C LYS A 51 -2.08 10.56 -6.71
N ILE A 52 -1.43 11.49 -7.39
CA ILE A 52 -0.41 11.14 -8.38
C ILE A 52 0.86 10.64 -7.71
N CYS A 53 1.34 9.50 -8.21
CA CYS A 53 2.65 8.98 -7.87
C CYS A 53 3.74 9.79 -8.60
N GLU A 54 4.82 10.09 -7.90
CA GLU A 54 5.99 10.75 -8.49
C GLU A 54 6.53 9.99 -9.73
N TRP A 55 6.48 8.66 -9.70
CA TRP A 55 6.92 7.82 -10.82
C TRP A 55 6.01 7.90 -12.04
N THR A 56 4.73 8.22 -11.86
CA THR A 56 3.82 8.50 -12.99
C THR A 56 4.27 9.76 -13.70
N ALA A 57 4.55 10.84 -12.96
CA ALA A 57 5.05 12.10 -13.51
C ALA A 57 6.44 11.96 -14.17
N LYS A 58 7.36 11.18 -13.57
CA LYS A 58 8.66 10.88 -14.18
C LYS A 58 8.52 10.06 -15.47
N SER A 59 7.66 9.05 -15.46
CA SER A 59 7.41 8.21 -16.64
C SER A 59 6.87 9.01 -17.83
N LEU A 60 5.99 9.98 -17.58
CA LEU A 60 5.47 10.89 -18.61
C LEU A 60 6.55 11.70 -19.32
N LYS A 61 7.62 12.06 -18.61
CA LYS A 61 8.76 12.83 -19.15
C LYS A 61 9.94 11.94 -19.61
N ASN A 62 9.72 10.63 -19.71
CA ASN A 62 10.79 9.64 -19.96
C ASN A 62 11.97 9.70 -18.95
N GLN A 63 11.74 10.19 -17.73
CA GLN A 63 12.76 10.32 -16.66
C GLN A 63 12.87 9.04 -15.80
N GLY A 64 12.58 7.87 -16.38
CA GLY A 64 12.52 6.58 -15.71
C GLY A 64 11.13 6.16 -15.25
N HIS A 65 11.05 5.02 -14.56
CA HIS A 65 9.81 4.37 -14.13
C HIS A 65 9.90 3.81 -12.71
N CYS A 66 8.76 3.45 -12.14
CA CYS A 66 8.71 2.81 -10.83
C CYS A 66 9.40 1.44 -10.86
N TYR A 67 9.93 1.02 -9.71
CA TYR A 67 10.50 -0.32 -9.53
C TYR A 67 9.52 -1.44 -9.90
N LYS A 68 8.20 -1.24 -9.71
CA LYS A 68 7.17 -2.22 -10.08
C LYS A 68 7.09 -2.48 -11.58
N GLN A 69 7.43 -1.48 -12.41
CA GLN A 69 7.52 -1.68 -13.85
C GLN A 69 8.67 -2.62 -14.20
N LYS A 70 9.82 -2.47 -13.52
CA LYS A 70 10.95 -3.38 -13.65
C LYS A 70 10.62 -4.79 -13.14
N PHE A 71 10.07 -4.88 -11.94
CA PHE A 71 9.86 -6.16 -11.26
C PHE A 71 8.71 -6.97 -11.82
N TYR A 72 7.64 -6.30 -12.27
CA TYR A 72 6.37 -6.94 -12.59
C TYR A 72 5.76 -6.52 -13.94
N GLY A 73 6.45 -5.71 -14.73
CA GLY A 73 5.97 -5.28 -16.05
C GLY A 73 4.88 -4.20 -16.05
N ILE A 74 4.44 -3.69 -14.89
CA ILE A 74 3.37 -2.67 -14.86
C ILE A 74 3.77 -1.39 -15.59
N ARG A 75 2.82 -0.68 -16.17
CA ARG A 75 3.08 0.60 -16.84
C ARG A 75 2.88 1.76 -15.86
N SER A 76 3.99 2.38 -15.43
CA SER A 76 3.96 3.42 -14.38
C SER A 76 3.07 4.63 -14.71
N HIS A 77 2.97 5.00 -16.00
CA HIS A 77 2.11 6.10 -16.44
C HIS A 77 0.62 5.73 -16.43
N ARG A 78 0.26 4.44 -16.46
CA ARG A 78 -1.12 3.92 -16.44
C ARG A 78 -1.53 3.39 -15.07
N CYS A 79 -0.81 3.76 -14.02
CA CYS A 79 -1.11 3.39 -12.64
C CYS A 79 -1.98 4.46 -11.97
N GLY A 80 -3.12 4.06 -11.42
CA GLY A 80 -3.98 4.87 -10.56
C GLY A 80 -3.76 4.52 -9.09
N GLN A 81 -3.09 5.41 -8.35
CA GLN A 81 -2.89 5.22 -6.91
C GLN A 81 -4.09 5.77 -6.14
N LEU A 82 -4.72 4.92 -5.33
CA LEU A 82 -5.91 5.25 -4.55
C LEU A 82 -5.86 4.69 -3.13
N SER A 83 -6.73 5.22 -2.28
CA SER A 83 -7.14 4.64 -1.00
C SER A 83 -8.66 4.70 -0.91
N VAL A 84 -9.25 3.69 -0.26
CA VAL A 84 -10.67 3.58 0.07
C VAL A 84 -10.92 3.67 1.58
N ALA A 85 -9.91 4.04 2.35
CA ALA A 85 -9.99 4.18 3.81
C ALA A 85 -9.07 5.32 4.29
N VAL A 86 -9.13 6.48 3.64
CA VAL A 86 -8.22 7.62 3.91
C VAL A 86 -8.29 8.10 5.36
N ASN A 87 -9.45 7.89 5.95
CA ASN A 87 -9.89 8.34 7.26
C ASN A 87 -9.69 7.33 8.39
N PHE A 88 -9.06 6.17 8.12
CA PHE A 88 -8.90 5.13 9.13
C PHE A 88 -7.57 4.36 9.01
N CYS A 89 -6.89 4.18 10.14
CA CYS A 89 -5.78 3.23 10.31
C CYS A 89 -5.66 2.86 11.80
N ASP A 90 -5.62 1.57 12.12
CA ASP A 90 -5.50 1.10 13.52
C ASP A 90 -4.05 1.17 14.07
N LYS A 91 -3.12 1.76 13.31
CA LYS A 91 -1.69 1.87 13.63
C LYS A 91 -1.19 3.31 13.45
N SER A 92 -0.24 3.71 14.31
CA SER A 92 0.44 5.01 14.27
C SER A 92 1.93 4.84 13.97
N CYS A 93 2.26 4.15 12.87
CA CYS A 93 3.65 3.75 12.61
C CYS A 93 4.62 4.93 12.61
N THR A 94 5.81 4.74 13.20
CA THR A 94 6.88 5.76 13.30
C THR A 94 7.32 6.30 11.93
N TYR A 95 7.28 5.46 10.90
CA TYR A 95 7.70 5.80 9.55
C TYR A 95 6.54 6.25 8.64
N CYS A 96 5.30 6.29 9.13
CA CYS A 96 4.19 6.71 8.30
C CYS A 96 4.32 8.21 7.97
N TRP A 97 4.29 8.55 6.69
CA TRP A 97 4.35 9.94 6.23
C TRP A 97 3.09 10.76 6.56
N ARG A 98 2.07 10.16 7.21
CA ARG A 98 0.77 10.77 7.50
C ARG A 98 0.38 10.50 8.94
N GLU A 99 -0.28 11.49 9.50
CA GLU A 99 -0.90 11.37 10.81
C GLU A 99 -2.00 10.32 10.77
N ARG A 100 -1.99 9.43 11.76
CA ARG A 100 -3.10 8.52 11.99
C ARG A 100 -4.34 9.35 12.28
N ASN A 101 -5.45 8.92 11.73
CA ASN A 101 -6.77 9.42 12.06
C ASN A 101 -7.75 8.23 12.01
N ASN A 102 -8.83 8.32 12.80
CA ASN A 102 -9.82 7.25 12.97
C ASN A 102 -11.24 7.83 12.87
N PHE A 103 -11.51 8.61 11.84
CA PHE A 103 -12.87 9.07 11.61
C PHE A 103 -13.68 7.89 11.03
N PRO A 104 -14.87 7.56 11.57
CA PRO A 104 -15.70 6.51 11.02
C PRO A 104 -16.17 6.90 9.62
N PHE A 105 -16.60 5.91 8.84
CA PHE A 105 -17.40 6.16 7.65
C PHE A 105 -18.82 6.55 8.06
N THR A 106 -19.28 7.74 7.64
CA THR A 106 -20.68 8.16 7.72
C THR A 106 -21.46 7.82 6.46
N LYS A 107 -20.76 7.57 5.35
CA LYS A 107 -21.29 6.97 4.12
C LYS A 107 -20.24 6.08 3.49
N ILE A 108 -20.64 4.90 3.03
CA ILE A 108 -19.76 3.99 2.30
C ILE A 108 -19.78 4.38 0.81
N ASP A 109 -18.62 4.79 0.29
CA ASP A 109 -18.41 5.08 -1.13
C ASP A 109 -18.74 3.84 -1.98
N ASN A 110 -19.44 4.01 -3.10
CA ASN A 110 -19.76 2.91 -4.01
C ASN A 110 -18.54 2.58 -4.91
N PRO A 111 -18.11 1.30 -5.03
CA PRO A 111 -16.94 0.94 -5.83
C PRO A 111 -17.02 1.35 -7.31
N LYS A 112 -18.19 1.16 -7.95
CA LYS A 112 -18.39 1.48 -9.37
C LYS A 112 -18.31 2.99 -9.61
N GLU A 113 -18.97 3.78 -8.76
CA GLU A 113 -18.90 5.25 -8.83
C GLU A 113 -17.48 5.77 -8.57
N LEU A 114 -16.78 5.16 -7.59
CA LEU A 114 -15.39 5.49 -7.29
C LEU A 114 -14.51 5.26 -8.52
N LEU A 115 -14.53 4.05 -9.08
CA LEU A 115 -13.71 3.68 -10.23
C LEU A 115 -13.98 4.54 -11.47
N ALA A 116 -15.24 4.93 -11.70
CA ALA A 116 -15.62 5.80 -12.81
C ALA A 116 -15.02 7.22 -12.70
N LYS A 117 -14.80 7.72 -11.47
CA LYS A 117 -14.26 9.08 -11.22
C LYS A 117 -12.74 9.15 -11.22
N ILE A 118 -12.04 8.03 -10.96
CA ILE A 118 -10.56 8.02 -10.85
C ILE A 118 -9.88 8.58 -12.11
N PRO A 119 -10.22 8.19 -13.36
CA PRO A 119 -9.56 8.73 -14.55
C PRO A 119 -9.61 10.26 -14.66
N GLU A 120 -10.73 10.86 -14.31
CA GLU A 120 -10.89 12.32 -14.36
C GLU A 120 -10.06 13.01 -13.27
N HIS A 121 -10.06 12.47 -12.05
CA HIS A 121 -9.26 13.01 -10.95
C HIS A 121 -7.75 12.85 -11.22
N GLN A 122 -7.34 11.72 -11.78
CA GLN A 122 -5.96 11.46 -12.24
C GLN A 122 -5.55 12.49 -13.29
N PHE A 123 -6.39 12.71 -14.31
CA PHE A 123 -6.12 13.69 -15.35
C PHE A 123 -6.03 15.12 -14.78
N LYS A 124 -6.93 15.52 -13.89
CA LYS A 124 -6.89 16.85 -13.23
C LYS A 124 -5.58 17.08 -12.46
N LEU A 125 -5.00 16.04 -11.87
CA LEU A 125 -3.71 16.12 -11.18
C LEU A 125 -2.52 16.20 -12.15
N LEU A 126 -2.68 15.74 -13.39
CA LEU A 126 -1.64 15.69 -14.41
C LEU A 126 -1.80 16.75 -15.51
N SER A 127 -2.91 17.47 -15.56
CA SER A 127 -3.24 18.42 -16.62
C SER A 127 -2.15 19.47 -16.83
N GLY A 128 -1.51 19.91 -15.75
CA GLY A 128 -0.38 20.85 -15.80
C GLY A 128 0.87 20.34 -16.53
N TYR A 129 1.00 19.03 -16.77
CA TYR A 129 2.11 18.47 -17.53
C TYR A 129 1.88 18.55 -19.05
N GLY A 130 0.65 18.72 -19.53
CA GLY A 130 0.33 18.64 -20.96
C GLY A 130 0.97 19.73 -21.83
N GLY A 131 1.29 20.89 -21.24
CA GLY A 131 2.01 21.97 -21.93
C GLY A 131 3.54 21.85 -21.89
N ASN A 132 4.07 20.81 -21.24
CA ASN A 132 5.51 20.62 -21.12
C ASN A 132 6.08 20.01 -22.42
N GLN A 133 7.13 20.63 -22.98
CA GLN A 133 7.77 20.18 -24.22
C GLN A 133 8.46 18.82 -24.07
N ASP A 134 8.88 18.45 -22.85
CA ASP A 134 9.57 17.18 -22.56
C ASP A 134 8.63 15.99 -22.42
N ILE A 135 7.31 16.18 -22.60
CA ILE A 135 6.35 15.11 -22.39
C ILE A 135 6.35 14.11 -23.54
N ASN A 136 6.30 12.82 -23.19
CA ASN A 136 6.05 11.76 -24.15
C ASN A 136 4.57 11.81 -24.58
N LYS A 137 4.33 12.19 -25.84
CA LYS A 137 2.99 12.37 -26.40
C LYS A 137 2.15 11.08 -26.38
N ASP A 138 2.76 9.93 -26.65
CA ASP A 138 2.04 8.65 -26.66
C ASP A 138 1.55 8.27 -25.25
N LYS A 139 2.43 8.40 -24.26
CA LYS A 139 2.06 8.18 -22.84
C LYS A 139 1.03 9.20 -22.35
N TRP A 140 1.13 10.44 -22.82
CA TRP A 140 0.19 11.51 -22.49
C TRP A 140 -1.22 11.20 -23.03
N ASN A 141 -1.32 10.73 -24.27
CA ASN A 141 -2.60 10.36 -24.87
C ASN A 141 -3.30 9.22 -24.10
N GLN A 142 -2.53 8.33 -23.47
CA GLN A 142 -3.02 7.20 -22.67
C GLN A 142 -3.31 7.55 -21.20
N ILE A 143 -3.16 8.80 -20.77
CA ILE A 143 -3.06 9.11 -19.32
C ILE A 143 -4.38 8.90 -18.54
N LYS A 144 -5.51 8.94 -19.24
CA LYS A 144 -6.83 8.60 -18.68
C LYS A 144 -7.10 7.10 -18.68
N GLU A 145 -6.33 6.31 -19.42
CA GLU A 145 -6.52 4.88 -19.56
C GLU A 145 -5.79 4.10 -18.47
N ILE A 146 -6.35 4.13 -17.27
CA ILE A 146 -5.78 3.42 -16.11
C ILE A 146 -5.86 1.90 -16.33
N SER A 147 -4.72 1.22 -16.26
CA SER A 147 -4.61 -0.25 -16.37
C SER A 147 -4.33 -0.93 -15.03
N HIS A 148 -3.73 -0.20 -14.08
CA HIS A 148 -3.31 -0.73 -12.78
C HIS A 148 -3.86 0.14 -11.66
N PHE A 149 -4.65 -0.44 -10.77
CA PHE A 149 -5.13 0.22 -9.56
C PHE A 149 -4.27 -0.17 -8.37
N ALA A 150 -3.54 0.79 -7.81
CA ALA A 150 -2.71 0.60 -6.65
C ALA A 150 -3.44 1.07 -5.38
N ILE A 151 -4.20 0.16 -4.76
CA ILE A 151 -4.99 0.35 -3.53
C ILE A 151 -4.01 0.35 -2.34
N SER A 152 -3.34 1.48 -2.16
CA SER A 152 -2.12 1.57 -1.34
C SER A 152 -1.74 2.99 -0.93
N LEU A 153 -2.61 3.97 -1.19
CA LEU A 153 -2.27 5.37 -1.00
C LEU A 153 -2.05 5.69 0.48
N THR A 154 -3.05 5.46 1.33
CA THR A 154 -3.06 5.76 2.76
C THR A 154 -4.12 4.96 3.50
N GLY A 155 -4.04 4.93 4.84
CA GLY A 155 -4.99 4.20 5.68
C GLY A 155 -4.90 2.68 5.50
N GLU A 156 -5.86 1.98 6.08
CA GLU A 156 -5.99 0.52 5.94
C GLU A 156 -7.16 0.18 5.02
N ASN A 157 -6.87 -0.21 3.79
CA ASN A 157 -7.89 -0.41 2.76
C ASN A 157 -8.74 -1.67 3.01
N LEU A 158 -8.27 -2.64 3.79
CA LEU A 158 -9.09 -3.78 4.21
C LEU A 158 -10.15 -3.40 5.26
N TYR A 159 -10.09 -2.18 5.81
CA TYR A 159 -11.18 -1.62 6.61
C TYR A 159 -12.42 -1.30 5.77
N TYR A 160 -12.26 -1.09 4.46
CA TYR A 160 -13.37 -0.76 3.57
C TYR A 160 -14.26 -1.99 3.32
N PRO A 161 -15.55 -1.96 3.72
CA PRO A 161 -16.41 -3.15 3.70
C PRO A 161 -16.71 -3.68 2.30
N LYS A 162 -16.56 -2.86 1.26
CA LYS A 162 -16.81 -3.26 -0.14
C LYS A 162 -15.52 -3.51 -0.92
N ILE A 163 -14.41 -3.83 -0.24
CA ILE A 163 -13.12 -4.10 -0.89
C ILE A 163 -13.21 -5.23 -1.92
N ASN A 164 -14.00 -6.27 -1.64
CA ASN A 164 -14.21 -7.39 -2.57
C ASN A 164 -14.98 -6.97 -3.82
N GLU A 165 -16.04 -6.16 -3.67
CA GLU A 165 -16.80 -5.60 -4.80
C GLU A 165 -15.89 -4.71 -5.66
N LEU A 166 -15.03 -3.90 -5.05
CA LEU A 166 -14.04 -3.07 -5.75
C LEU A 166 -13.05 -3.90 -6.57
N ILE A 167 -12.49 -4.97 -5.99
CA ILE A 167 -11.54 -5.84 -6.68
C ILE A 167 -12.23 -6.54 -7.87
N ARG A 168 -13.47 -7.03 -7.69
CA ARG A 168 -14.25 -7.63 -8.78
C ARG A 168 -14.51 -6.63 -9.90
N GLU A 169 -14.94 -5.41 -9.57
CA GLU A 169 -15.23 -4.37 -10.59
C GLU A 169 -13.96 -3.94 -11.35
N ILE A 170 -12.79 -3.92 -10.71
CA ILE A 170 -11.52 -3.70 -11.41
C ILE A 170 -11.25 -4.84 -12.40
N LYS A 171 -11.47 -6.09 -11.97
CA LYS A 171 -11.22 -7.30 -12.76
C LYS A 171 -12.19 -7.40 -13.96
N THR A 172 -13.47 -7.08 -13.79
CA THR A 172 -14.46 -7.09 -14.89
C THR A 172 -14.13 -6.08 -15.99
N GLN A 173 -13.43 -5.00 -15.66
CA GLN A 173 -12.92 -4.02 -16.62
C GLN A 173 -11.63 -4.45 -17.33
N GLY A 174 -11.14 -5.69 -17.10
CA GLY A 174 -9.87 -6.18 -17.66
C GLY A 174 -8.63 -5.49 -17.07
N LYS A 175 -8.76 -4.83 -15.92
CA LYS A 175 -7.70 -4.07 -15.26
C LYS A 175 -7.12 -4.85 -14.10
N THR A 176 -5.94 -4.43 -13.64
CA THR A 176 -5.21 -5.10 -12.57
C THR A 176 -5.32 -4.35 -11.25
N SER A 177 -5.35 -5.09 -10.14
CA SER A 177 -5.47 -4.56 -8.78
C SER A 177 -4.26 -4.97 -7.92
N PHE A 178 -3.67 -3.99 -7.24
CA PHE A 178 -2.57 -4.19 -6.30
C PHE A 178 -3.01 -3.68 -4.94
N VAL A 179 -3.29 -4.60 -4.02
CA VAL A 179 -3.80 -4.28 -2.68
C VAL A 179 -2.65 -4.34 -1.68
N VAL A 180 -2.49 -3.29 -0.87
CA VAL A 180 -1.52 -3.26 0.23
C VAL A 180 -2.28 -3.16 1.55
N THR A 181 -1.99 -4.09 2.46
CA THR A 181 -2.46 -4.08 3.85
C THR A 181 -1.28 -4.08 4.82
N HIS A 182 -1.49 -3.57 6.02
CA HIS A 182 -0.57 -3.75 7.15
C HIS A 182 -0.95 -4.94 8.03
N GLY A 183 -1.93 -5.77 7.64
CA GLY A 183 -2.28 -7.00 8.35
C GLY A 183 -3.01 -6.81 9.69
N GLY A 184 -3.84 -5.78 9.83
CA GLY A 184 -4.68 -5.59 11.02
C GLY A 184 -6.00 -6.37 10.99
N PHE A 185 -6.41 -6.83 9.80
CA PHE A 185 -7.73 -7.40 9.54
C PHE A 185 -7.60 -8.80 8.90
N PRO A 186 -7.13 -9.82 9.65
CA PRO A 186 -6.90 -11.15 9.11
C PRO A 186 -8.19 -11.78 8.53
N GLU A 187 -9.34 -11.56 9.16
CA GLU A 187 -10.62 -12.09 8.67
C GLU A 187 -11.03 -11.48 7.31
N ALA A 188 -10.66 -10.21 7.09
CA ALA A 188 -10.85 -9.55 5.79
C ALA A 188 -9.92 -10.14 4.73
N MET A 189 -8.69 -10.44 5.11
CA MET A 189 -7.67 -11.03 4.25
C MET A 189 -8.00 -12.48 3.84
N GLU A 190 -8.55 -13.28 4.76
CA GLU A 190 -8.97 -14.67 4.49
C GLU A 190 -10.09 -14.78 3.45
N LYS A 191 -11.04 -13.82 3.45
CA LYS A 191 -12.16 -13.79 2.51
C LYS A 191 -11.95 -12.80 1.37
N LEU A 192 -10.73 -12.31 1.17
CA LEU A 192 -10.43 -11.32 0.17
C LEU A 192 -10.66 -11.90 -1.24
N GLU A 193 -11.41 -11.18 -2.06
CA GLU A 193 -11.45 -11.43 -3.50
C GLU A 193 -10.02 -11.36 -4.03
N PRO A 194 -9.50 -12.38 -4.74
CA PRO A 194 -8.11 -12.39 -5.19
C PRO A 194 -7.79 -11.16 -6.06
N PRO A 195 -6.95 -10.21 -5.60
CA PRO A 195 -6.49 -9.13 -6.46
C PRO A 195 -5.49 -9.68 -7.49
N THR A 196 -4.99 -8.84 -8.39
CA THR A 196 -3.86 -9.26 -9.24
C THR A 196 -2.61 -9.54 -8.39
N GLN A 197 -2.36 -8.72 -7.37
CA GLN A 197 -1.28 -8.94 -6.41
C GLN A 197 -1.61 -8.37 -5.03
N LEU A 198 -1.46 -9.20 -4.00
CA LEU A 198 -1.65 -8.83 -2.60
C LEU A 198 -0.31 -8.59 -1.91
N TYR A 199 -0.20 -7.49 -1.18
CA TYR A 199 0.98 -7.12 -0.39
C TYR A 199 0.61 -7.09 1.09
N LEU A 200 1.36 -7.84 1.89
CA LEU A 200 1.43 -7.66 3.33
C LEU A 200 2.65 -6.79 3.67
N SER A 201 2.42 -5.66 4.33
CA SER A 201 3.53 -4.85 4.83
C SER A 201 4.12 -5.49 6.08
N MET A 202 5.44 -5.58 6.09
CA MET A 202 6.26 -6.01 7.23
C MET A 202 7.33 -4.94 7.47
N ASP A 203 7.63 -4.71 8.73
CA ASP A 203 8.46 -3.57 9.16
C ASP A 203 8.98 -3.82 10.57
N THR A 204 8.95 -5.08 11.01
CA THR A 204 9.14 -5.47 12.39
C THR A 204 9.87 -6.81 12.43
N VAL A 205 10.61 -7.04 13.50
CA VAL A 205 11.36 -8.30 13.69
C VAL A 205 10.67 -9.25 14.67
N ASP A 206 10.01 -8.74 15.70
CA ASP A 206 9.27 -9.49 16.72
C ASP A 206 8.12 -8.63 17.30
N GLU A 207 7.44 -9.14 18.34
CA GLU A 207 6.31 -8.44 18.97
C GLU A 207 6.70 -7.11 19.64
N GLU A 208 7.87 -7.05 20.28
CA GLU A 208 8.33 -5.85 20.97
C GLU A 208 8.64 -4.75 19.96
N ASN A 209 9.42 -5.08 18.93
CA ASN A 209 9.74 -4.19 17.83
C ASN A 209 8.48 -3.77 17.05
N PHE A 210 7.49 -4.67 16.94
CA PHE A 210 6.20 -4.34 16.34
C PHE A 210 5.45 -3.27 17.14
N LYS A 211 5.41 -3.37 18.47
CA LYS A 211 4.76 -2.36 19.32
C LYS A 211 5.46 -1.02 19.21
N GLU A 212 6.80 -1.01 19.20
CA GLU A 212 7.62 0.19 19.08
C GLU A 212 7.40 0.92 17.73
N ILE A 213 7.50 0.16 16.63
CA ILE A 213 7.46 0.71 15.28
C ILE A 213 6.03 1.04 14.84
N GLN A 214 5.08 0.11 15.02
CA GLN A 214 3.73 0.27 14.46
C GLN A 214 2.76 1.00 15.38
N ARG A 215 3.03 1.05 16.68
CA ARG A 215 2.20 1.72 17.69
C ARG A 215 0.70 1.42 17.49
N PRO A 216 0.30 0.14 17.55
CA PRO A 216 -1.06 -0.30 17.28
C PRO A 216 -2.02 0.15 18.39
N ILE A 217 -3.29 0.39 18.04
CA ILE A 217 -4.33 0.63 19.05
C ILE A 217 -4.82 -0.65 19.73
N HIS A 218 -4.72 -1.78 19.04
CA HIS A 218 -5.21 -3.07 19.52
C HIS A 218 -4.10 -3.82 20.28
N LYS A 219 -4.42 -4.31 21.48
CA LYS A 219 -3.48 -5.09 22.30
C LYS A 219 -3.07 -6.40 21.64
N ASP A 220 -3.96 -7.00 20.86
CA ASP A 220 -3.76 -8.26 20.11
C ASP A 220 -3.24 -8.03 18.68
N ALA A 221 -2.78 -6.83 18.34
CA ALA A 221 -2.37 -6.47 16.98
C ALA A 221 -1.25 -7.34 16.41
N TRP A 222 -0.31 -7.79 17.24
CA TRP A 222 0.74 -8.72 16.81
C TRP A 222 0.15 -10.07 16.38
N ASN A 223 -0.76 -10.63 17.18
CA ASN A 223 -1.46 -11.87 16.85
C ASN A 223 -2.32 -11.72 15.60
N ARG A 224 -2.97 -10.58 15.39
CA ARG A 224 -3.71 -10.27 14.15
C ARG A 224 -2.78 -10.24 12.93
N TRP A 225 -1.59 -9.66 13.09
CA TRP A 225 -0.60 -9.62 12.03
C TRP A 225 -0.07 -11.02 11.68
N LEU A 226 0.23 -11.85 12.70
CA LEU A 226 0.62 -13.25 12.47
C LEU A 226 -0.48 -14.07 11.77
N LYS A 227 -1.75 -13.87 12.13
CA LYS A 227 -2.88 -14.48 11.38
C LYS A 227 -2.96 -13.96 9.94
N SER A 228 -2.69 -12.68 9.72
CA SER A 228 -2.66 -12.10 8.36
C SER A 228 -1.50 -12.67 7.53
N LEU A 229 -0.37 -12.98 8.18
CA LEU A 229 0.75 -13.67 7.56
C LEU A 229 0.37 -15.11 7.15
N ASP A 230 -0.36 -15.83 7.99
CA ASP A 230 -0.91 -17.15 7.63
C ASP A 230 -1.96 -17.05 6.51
N ALA A 231 -2.82 -16.03 6.54
CA ALA A 231 -3.79 -15.76 5.48
C ALA A 231 -3.11 -15.46 4.13
N LEU A 232 -1.95 -14.77 4.13
CA LEU A 232 -1.13 -14.54 2.94
C LEU A 232 -0.68 -15.86 2.31
N ARG A 233 -0.21 -16.79 3.14
CA ARG A 233 0.18 -18.13 2.70
C ARG A 233 -1.00 -18.88 2.11
N ASN A 234 -2.16 -18.82 2.76
CA ASN A 234 -3.37 -19.53 2.35
C ASN A 234 -3.94 -19.04 1.01
N ILE A 235 -3.82 -17.74 0.71
CA ILE A 235 -4.33 -17.16 -0.55
C ILE A 235 -3.32 -17.27 -1.71
N ARG A 236 -2.08 -17.70 -1.44
CA ARG A 236 -0.99 -17.81 -2.43
C ARG A 236 -1.38 -18.60 -3.68
N ASN A 237 -2.21 -19.62 -3.57
CA ASN A 237 -2.65 -20.39 -4.74
C ASN A 237 -3.70 -19.68 -5.61
N LYS A 238 -4.26 -18.55 -5.17
CA LYS A 238 -5.31 -17.79 -5.87
C LYS A 238 -4.82 -16.46 -6.44
N THR A 239 -3.74 -15.90 -5.89
CA THR A 239 -3.20 -14.59 -6.30
C THR A 239 -1.69 -14.52 -6.07
N ARG A 240 -1.04 -13.56 -6.73
CA ARG A 240 0.36 -13.23 -6.47
C ARG A 240 0.47 -12.59 -5.09
N THR A 241 1.44 -13.02 -4.30
CA THR A 241 1.60 -12.59 -2.91
C THR A 241 2.97 -12.01 -2.68
N VAL A 242 3.02 -10.91 -1.94
CA VAL A 242 4.26 -10.19 -1.63
C VAL A 242 4.31 -9.85 -0.15
N ILE A 243 5.46 -10.09 0.48
CA ILE A 243 5.81 -9.39 1.72
C ILE A 243 6.69 -8.21 1.35
N ARG A 244 6.26 -7.00 1.69
CA ARG A 244 7.10 -5.80 1.52
C ARG A 244 7.67 -5.40 2.86
N TYR A 245 8.97 -5.64 3.02
CA TYR A 245 9.75 -5.28 4.18
C TYR A 245 10.26 -3.84 4.06
N THR A 246 9.76 -2.93 4.91
CA THR A 246 10.26 -1.55 4.97
C THR A 246 11.46 -1.49 5.92
N LEU A 247 12.67 -1.47 5.37
CA LEU A 247 13.92 -1.40 6.13
C LEU A 247 14.15 0.00 6.67
N ILE A 248 14.28 0.11 7.99
CA ILE A 248 14.55 1.33 8.74
C ILE A 248 15.83 1.11 9.52
N LYS A 249 16.92 1.73 9.05
CA LYS A 249 18.25 1.58 9.63
C LYS A 249 18.25 1.97 11.11
N GLY A 250 18.79 1.10 11.96
CA GLY A 250 18.86 1.24 13.42
C GLY A 250 17.55 0.93 14.17
N LEU A 251 16.49 0.45 13.49
CA LEU A 251 15.22 0.10 14.13
C LEU A 251 14.81 -1.35 13.85
N ASN A 252 14.92 -1.80 12.60
CA ASN A 252 14.51 -3.16 12.21
C ASN A 252 15.54 -3.87 11.32
N ASP A 253 16.78 -3.36 11.27
CA ASP A 253 17.92 -3.96 10.58
C ASP A 253 18.68 -4.98 11.45
N VAL A 254 17.97 -5.67 12.34
CA VAL A 254 18.51 -6.62 13.33
C VAL A 254 17.78 -7.96 13.25
N ASN A 255 18.30 -8.98 13.95
CA ASN A 255 17.67 -10.29 14.08
C ASN A 255 17.23 -10.92 12.73
N HIS A 256 18.18 -11.03 11.80
CA HIS A 256 17.98 -11.60 10.46
C HIS A 256 17.31 -12.98 10.47
N LYS A 257 17.57 -13.80 11.50
CA LYS A 257 16.96 -15.13 11.64
C LYS A 257 15.45 -15.02 11.82
N ASN A 258 14.96 -14.19 12.75
CA ASN A 258 13.53 -14.10 12.99
C ASN A 258 12.78 -13.50 11.78
N ILE A 259 13.40 -12.55 11.09
CA ILE A 259 12.85 -12.01 9.83
C ILE A 259 12.74 -13.11 8.78
N ALA A 260 13.79 -13.93 8.62
CA ALA A 260 13.78 -15.07 7.70
C ALA A 260 12.70 -16.10 8.08
N ASP A 261 12.52 -16.41 9.36
CA ASP A 261 11.48 -17.32 9.86
C ASP A 261 10.06 -16.79 9.55
N LEU A 262 9.84 -15.47 9.70
CA LEU A 262 8.57 -14.83 9.34
C LEU A 262 8.32 -14.83 7.82
N PHE A 263 9.37 -14.65 7.01
CA PHE A 263 9.27 -14.79 5.56
C PHE A 263 8.91 -16.22 5.14
N GLU A 264 9.51 -17.24 5.75
CA GLU A 264 9.16 -18.64 5.50
C GLU A 264 7.73 -18.98 5.96
N ARG A 265 7.29 -18.43 7.10
CA ARG A 265 5.92 -18.62 7.59
C ARG A 265 4.88 -18.09 6.61
N GLY A 266 5.10 -16.89 6.08
CA GLY A 266 4.18 -16.26 5.12
C GLY A 266 4.24 -16.84 3.72
N ASP A 267 5.34 -17.50 3.37
CA ASP A 267 5.60 -18.15 2.07
C ASP A 267 5.14 -17.30 0.85
N PRO A 268 5.41 -15.98 0.77
CA PRO A 268 4.99 -15.19 -0.38
C PRO A 268 5.69 -15.65 -1.66
N HIS A 269 5.16 -15.28 -2.82
CA HIS A 269 5.91 -15.45 -4.07
C HIS A 269 7.13 -14.53 -4.14
N PHE A 270 6.99 -13.31 -3.63
CA PHE A 270 8.03 -12.29 -3.69
C PHE A 270 8.23 -11.60 -2.33
N ILE A 271 9.46 -11.15 -2.09
CA ILE A 271 9.80 -10.29 -0.97
C ILE A 271 10.43 -9.02 -1.52
N GLU A 272 9.88 -7.87 -1.14
CA GLU A 272 10.45 -6.56 -1.47
C GLU A 272 11.11 -5.99 -0.23
N ILE A 273 12.44 -5.98 -0.16
CA ILE A 273 13.18 -5.27 0.90
C ILE A 273 13.46 -3.86 0.40
N LYS A 274 12.82 -2.88 1.02
CA LYS A 274 12.84 -1.49 0.55
C LYS A 274 13.24 -0.54 1.68
N SER A 275 14.20 0.34 1.41
CA SER A 275 14.54 1.42 2.34
C SER A 275 13.34 2.31 2.63
N TYR A 276 13.18 2.66 3.90
CA TYR A 276 12.39 3.81 4.33
C TYR A 276 12.82 5.10 3.60
N ILE A 277 11.86 6.01 3.40
CA ILE A 277 12.06 7.32 2.79
C ILE A 277 11.59 8.41 3.76
N HIS A 278 12.47 9.35 4.10
CA HIS A 278 12.26 10.39 5.10
C HIS A 278 11.42 11.57 4.57
N VAL A 279 10.09 11.40 4.61
CA VAL A 279 9.10 12.36 4.11
C VAL A 279 7.84 12.42 4.98
N GLY A 280 7.10 13.53 4.89
CA GLY A 280 5.84 13.73 5.63
C GLY A 280 6.02 13.70 7.16
N ALA A 281 4.99 13.24 7.87
CA ALA A 281 4.95 13.17 9.34
C ALA A 281 6.03 12.26 9.94
N SER A 282 6.57 11.30 9.18
CA SER A 282 7.64 10.42 9.68
C SER A 282 8.89 11.17 10.12
N ARG A 283 9.11 12.38 9.60
CA ARG A 283 10.23 13.27 9.96
C ARG A 283 10.20 13.76 11.40
N GLU A 284 9.06 13.62 12.07
CA GLU A 284 8.90 13.95 13.50
C GLU A 284 9.41 12.82 14.40
N ASN A 285 9.50 11.58 13.88
CA ASN A 285 9.88 10.39 14.63
C ASN A 285 11.24 9.82 14.20
N LEU A 286 11.65 10.03 12.95
CA LEU A 286 12.84 9.44 12.34
C LEU A 286 13.72 10.52 11.71
N GLN A 287 14.99 10.18 11.50
CA GLN A 287 16.01 11.04 10.88
C GLN A 287 16.38 10.53 9.48
N ARG A 288 16.99 11.40 8.66
CA ARG A 288 17.49 11.00 7.33
C ARG A 288 18.47 9.82 7.38
N LYS A 289 19.25 9.69 8.46
CA LYS A 289 20.20 8.58 8.67
C LYS A 289 19.51 7.20 8.77
N ASN A 290 18.20 7.17 9.05
CA ASN A 290 17.41 5.94 9.08
C ASN A 290 17.04 5.45 7.67
N MET A 291 17.28 6.24 6.61
CA MET A 291 17.13 5.81 5.22
C MET A 291 18.38 5.05 4.76
N SER A 292 18.26 3.74 4.58
CA SER A 292 19.35 2.92 4.05
C SER A 292 19.75 3.31 2.63
N THR A 293 21.02 3.16 2.26
CA THR A 293 21.46 3.18 0.86
C THR A 293 21.06 1.89 0.14
N ILE A 294 21.23 1.81 -1.19
CA ILE A 294 20.94 0.55 -1.90
C ILE A 294 21.94 -0.55 -1.51
N GLU A 295 23.20 -0.19 -1.24
CA GLU A 295 24.24 -1.10 -0.78
C GLU A 295 23.84 -1.72 0.56
N GLU A 296 23.40 -0.90 1.51
CA GLU A 296 22.94 -1.38 2.82
C GLU A 296 21.69 -2.28 2.70
N VAL A 297 20.75 -1.94 1.81
CA VAL A 297 19.60 -2.82 1.52
C VAL A 297 20.06 -4.15 0.94
N ARG A 298 21.05 -4.15 0.05
CA ARG A 298 21.58 -5.35 -0.59
C ARG A 298 22.32 -6.24 0.42
N ASP A 299 23.13 -5.65 1.27
CA ASP A 299 23.88 -6.40 2.29
C ASP A 299 22.94 -7.00 3.34
N PHE A 300 21.91 -6.26 3.76
CA PHE A 300 20.84 -6.79 4.59
C PHE A 300 20.11 -7.96 3.91
N ALA A 301 19.74 -7.81 2.63
CA ALA A 301 19.08 -8.88 1.88
C ALA A 301 19.94 -10.14 1.75
N LYS A 302 21.26 -10.00 1.56
CA LYS A 302 22.22 -11.13 1.54
C LYS A 302 22.30 -11.85 2.88
N GLU A 303 22.20 -11.13 3.99
CA GLU A 303 22.15 -11.78 5.32
C GLU A 303 20.86 -12.58 5.51
N ILE A 304 19.72 -12.07 5.02
CA ILE A 304 18.46 -12.82 5.03
C ILE A 304 18.55 -14.07 4.13
N GLU A 305 19.10 -13.92 2.92
CA GLU A 305 19.25 -14.99 1.91
C GLU A 305 20.02 -16.22 2.41
N LYS A 306 20.92 -16.04 3.39
CA LYS A 306 21.65 -17.13 4.06
C LYS A 306 20.77 -17.97 5.00
N ARG A 307 19.59 -17.48 5.36
CA ARG A 307 18.73 -17.99 6.44
C ARG A 307 17.33 -18.39 5.98
N CYS A 308 16.99 -18.17 4.72
CA CYS A 308 15.75 -18.63 4.11
C CYS A 308 15.95 -19.12 2.67
N SER A 309 14.89 -19.63 2.07
CA SER A 309 14.81 -20.14 0.71
C SER A 309 14.72 -19.05 -0.37
N TYR A 310 14.60 -17.78 0.01
CA TYR A 310 14.49 -16.67 -0.93
C TYR A 310 15.87 -16.18 -1.38
N LYS A 311 16.03 -15.97 -2.69
CA LYS A 311 17.24 -15.43 -3.32
C LYS A 311 17.00 -14.05 -3.92
N ILE A 312 18.02 -13.21 -3.95
CA ILE A 312 17.96 -11.92 -4.64
C ILE A 312 17.86 -12.16 -6.14
N ILE A 313 16.80 -11.66 -6.79
CA ILE A 313 16.57 -11.84 -8.24
C ILE A 313 16.59 -10.54 -9.03
N ASP A 314 16.37 -9.39 -8.39
CA ASP A 314 16.39 -8.08 -9.06
C ASP A 314 16.56 -6.94 -8.05
N GLU A 315 16.86 -5.74 -8.53
CA GLU A 315 16.94 -4.52 -7.71
C GLU A 315 16.53 -3.27 -8.49
N HIS A 316 16.15 -2.21 -7.77
CA HIS A 316 15.91 -0.91 -8.38
C HIS A 316 16.56 0.19 -7.54
N ILE A 317 17.78 0.57 -7.96
CA ILE A 317 18.64 1.56 -7.30
C ILE A 317 17.90 2.86 -6.96
N PRO A 318 17.16 3.52 -7.89
CA PRO A 318 16.49 4.78 -7.58
C PRO A 318 15.41 4.68 -6.49
N SER A 319 14.83 3.49 -6.30
CA SER A 319 13.83 3.24 -5.24
C SER A 319 14.40 2.53 -4.01
N ARG A 320 15.72 2.24 -3.99
CA ARG A 320 16.42 1.55 -2.91
C ARG A 320 15.70 0.28 -2.45
N VAL A 321 15.41 -0.58 -3.41
CA VAL A 321 14.65 -1.81 -3.19
C VAL A 321 15.31 -2.99 -3.89
N VAL A 322 15.33 -4.12 -3.20
CA VAL A 322 15.71 -5.43 -3.72
C VAL A 322 14.47 -6.31 -3.78
N LEU A 323 14.39 -7.13 -4.83
CA LEU A 323 13.39 -8.18 -5.00
C LEU A 323 14.03 -9.53 -4.69
N MET A 324 13.38 -10.31 -3.83
CA MET A 324 13.75 -11.70 -3.57
C MET A 324 12.60 -12.65 -3.93
N ALA A 325 12.93 -13.86 -4.36
CA ALA A 325 12.00 -14.93 -4.67
C ALA A 325 12.70 -16.30 -4.50
N LYS A 326 11.95 -17.39 -4.36
CA LYS A 326 12.54 -18.75 -4.29
C LYS A 326 13.20 -19.16 -5.62
N GLU A 327 12.70 -18.61 -6.72
CA GLU A 327 13.24 -18.70 -8.07
C GLU A 327 12.82 -17.47 -8.87
N ASP A 328 13.52 -17.16 -9.98
CA ASP A 328 13.09 -16.06 -10.86
C ASP A 328 11.95 -16.52 -11.78
N TYR A 329 10.72 -16.34 -11.29
CA TYR A 329 9.51 -16.72 -11.99
C TYR A 329 9.31 -15.90 -13.29
N PRO A 330 9.26 -16.50 -14.49
CA PRO A 330 9.02 -15.76 -15.72
C PRO A 330 7.67 -15.04 -15.74
N TRP A 331 6.66 -15.63 -15.09
CA TRP A 331 5.33 -15.05 -14.93
C TRP A 331 5.31 -13.85 -13.97
N ARG A 332 6.42 -13.50 -13.31
CA ARG A 332 6.49 -12.29 -12.47
C ARG A 332 6.22 -11.05 -13.31
N ILE A 333 6.62 -11.04 -14.58
CA ILE A 333 6.36 -9.97 -15.53
C ILE A 333 4.95 -10.15 -16.11
N ILE A 334 4.05 -9.24 -15.76
CA ILE A 334 2.70 -9.22 -16.29
C ILE A 334 2.78 -8.70 -17.72
N LYS A 335 2.27 -9.50 -18.66
CA LYS A 335 2.12 -9.11 -20.06
C LYS A 335 0.77 -8.41 -20.23
N PHE A 336 0.77 -7.32 -20.99
CA PHE A 336 -0.43 -6.59 -21.37
C PHE A 336 -0.53 -6.69 -22.89
N ASP A 337 -1.68 -7.13 -23.39
CA ASP A 337 -1.98 -7.06 -24.82
C ASP A 337 -2.20 -5.57 -25.15
N ASP A 338 -1.46 -5.07 -26.15
CA ASP A 338 -1.56 -3.69 -26.65
C ASP A 338 -2.39 -3.64 -27.94
#